data_AF-M9W9N0-F1
#
_entry.id   AF-M9W9N0-F1
#
_cell.length_a   1.000
_cell.length_b   1.000
_cell.length_c   1.000
_cell.angle_alpha   90.00
_cell.angle_beta   90.00
_cell.angle_gamma   90.00
#
_symmetry.space_group_name_H-M   'P 1'
#
loop_
_entity.id
_entity.type
_entity.pdbx_description
1 polymer ?
#
loop_
_entity_poly.entity_id
_entity_poly.type
_entity_poly.pdbx_seq_one_letter_code
_entity_poly.pdbx_strand_id
1 'polypeptide(L)'
;MNIQTIKQAVYNQDKTECLEIGYSLTGNKQIQIEEFKPSTKKVPSVLPSHITSLKFAFMNNKNQTIENLEKWDTSNITDMGFMFYGASNFDQSLNTWNTSKVTDMRYMFTGAHNFDQDISSWNTLDVIDMSGMFFDAKSFNQDISNWNTSNVTDMSFMFYNARNFNQSLDKWNTSNVTNMSEMFAKSGFNQHISNWNTSKVRNMSKLFYGAPNFNQDISNWDVSNVQDYCYFDKNTPKQWIPENKPKFKKSKN
;
A
#
# COMPACT_ATOMS: atom_id res chain seq x y z
N MET A 1 19.88 9.06 -10.90
CA MET A 1 19.02 10.17 -10.43
C MET A 1 19.89 11.09 -9.59
N ASN A 2 19.95 12.37 -9.91
CA ASN A 2 20.70 13.34 -9.11
C ASN A 2 19.92 13.58 -7.81
N ILE A 3 20.56 13.28 -6.68
CA ILE A 3 20.07 13.61 -5.34
C ILE A 3 21.08 14.60 -4.78
N GLN A 4 20.59 15.78 -4.36
CA GLN A 4 21.42 16.79 -3.72
C GLN A 4 21.05 16.86 -2.25
N THR A 5 21.95 16.39 -1.37
CA THR A 5 21.77 16.55 0.07
C THR A 5 21.73 18.03 0.43
N ILE A 6 20.66 18.45 1.11
CA ILE A 6 20.51 19.83 1.61
C ILE A 6 20.93 19.87 3.08
N LYS A 7 20.48 18.89 3.86
CA LYS A 7 20.77 18.76 5.29
C LYS A 7 20.98 17.30 5.65
N GLN A 8 22.04 17.00 6.39
CA GLN A 8 22.27 15.66 6.94
C GLN A 8 21.53 15.49 8.27
N ALA A 9 21.03 14.29 8.53
CA ALA A 9 20.41 13.97 9.80
C ALA A 9 21.44 13.94 10.94
N VAL A 10 21.07 14.50 12.10
CA VAL A 10 21.88 14.44 13.33
C VAL A 10 21.21 13.49 14.31
N TYR A 11 22.01 12.63 14.95
CA TYR A 11 21.55 11.62 15.89
C TYR A 11 22.25 11.74 17.24
N ASN A 12 21.62 11.20 18.27
CA ASN A 12 22.31 10.89 19.52
C ASN A 12 23.36 9.78 19.32
N GLN A 13 24.19 9.54 20.34
CA GLN A 13 25.37 8.66 20.24
C GLN A 13 25.03 7.21 19.84
N ASP A 14 23.91 6.66 20.34
CA ASP A 14 23.49 5.28 20.07
C ASP A 14 22.60 5.15 18.81
N LYS A 15 22.31 6.26 18.12
CA LYS A 15 21.48 6.33 16.91
C LYS A 15 20.05 5.81 17.12
N THR A 16 19.50 6.00 18.32
CA THR A 16 18.09 5.70 18.61
C THR A 16 17.20 6.94 18.58
N GLU A 17 17.77 8.14 18.63
CA GLU A 17 17.05 9.41 18.54
C GLU A 17 17.62 10.27 17.42
N CYS A 18 16.76 10.67 16.49
CA CYS A 18 17.09 11.72 15.54
C CYS A 18 16.86 13.08 16.21
N LEU A 19 17.92 13.87 16.30
CA LEU A 19 17.93 15.20 16.88
C LEU A 19 17.61 16.28 15.83
N GLU A 20 18.04 16.06 14.59
CA GLU A 20 17.73 16.92 13.46
C GLU A 20 17.42 16.10 12.22
N ILE A 21 16.28 16.38 11.58
CA ILE A 21 15.85 15.70 10.36
C ILE A 21 16.75 16.12 9.18
N GLY A 22 17.33 15.12 8.52
CA GLY A 22 18.03 15.26 7.25
C GLY A 22 17.06 15.18 6.06
N TYR A 23 17.41 15.84 4.96
CA TYR A 23 16.62 15.83 3.74
C TYR A 23 17.44 16.24 2.50
N SER A 24 16.97 15.83 1.33
CA SER A 24 17.63 16.04 0.05
C SER A 24 16.63 16.50 -1.03
N LEU A 25 17.12 17.27 -2.00
CA LEU A 25 16.38 17.57 -3.23
C LEU A 25 16.55 16.41 -4.21
N THR A 26 15.43 15.85 -4.66
CA THR A 26 15.41 14.76 -5.64
C THR A 26 15.27 15.31 -7.07
N GLY A 27 15.60 14.49 -8.08
CA GLY A 27 15.52 14.88 -9.48
C GLY A 27 14.12 15.28 -9.98
N ASN A 28 13.06 14.86 -9.29
CA ASN A 28 11.67 15.28 -9.53
C ASN A 28 11.26 16.52 -8.71
N LYS A 29 12.23 17.26 -8.15
CA LYS A 29 12.04 18.50 -7.37
C LYS A 29 11.25 18.33 -6.06
N GLN A 30 11.17 17.12 -5.52
CA GLN A 30 10.65 16.91 -4.16
C GLN A 30 11.76 17.16 -3.14
N ILE A 31 11.39 17.63 -1.95
CA ILE A 31 12.28 17.59 -0.80
C ILE A 31 11.94 16.32 -0.02
N GLN A 32 12.81 15.32 -0.16
CA GLN A 32 12.65 14.01 0.44
C GLN A 32 13.42 13.94 1.76
N ILE A 33 12.77 13.43 2.79
CA ILE A 33 13.41 13.12 4.07
C ILE A 33 14.52 12.06 3.89
N GLU A 34 15.59 12.18 4.65
CA GLU A 34 16.60 11.12 4.73
C GLU A 34 16.03 9.90 5.47
N GLU A 35 16.38 8.70 5.03
CA GLU A 35 15.99 7.45 5.71
C GLU A 35 16.51 7.45 7.15
N PHE A 36 15.60 7.27 8.12
CA PHE A 36 15.96 7.13 9.51
C PHE A 36 16.64 5.78 9.75
N LYS A 37 17.62 5.74 10.68
CA LYS A 37 18.24 4.47 11.06
C LYS A 37 17.17 3.49 11.57
N PRO A 38 17.27 2.18 11.27
CA PRO A 38 16.32 1.17 11.74
C PRO A 38 16.07 1.16 13.25
N SER A 39 17.02 1.66 14.05
CA SER A 39 16.95 1.79 15.51
C SER A 39 16.23 3.05 16.00
N THR A 40 15.87 3.99 15.12
CA THR A 40 15.30 5.29 15.49
C THR A 40 13.92 5.09 16.12
N LYS A 41 13.81 5.35 17.42
CA LYS A 41 12.57 5.26 18.22
C LYS A 41 12.02 6.63 18.61
N LYS A 42 12.72 7.70 18.27
CA LYS A 42 12.32 9.09 18.54
C LYS A 42 12.81 10.01 17.43
N VAL A 43 11.91 10.89 16.98
CA VAL A 43 12.19 11.92 15.99
C VAL A 43 11.89 13.31 16.56
N PRO A 44 12.35 14.40 15.93
CA PRO A 44 11.94 15.74 16.30
C PRO A 44 10.42 15.90 16.16
N SER A 45 9.79 16.65 17.06
CA SER A 45 8.33 16.82 17.08
C SER A 45 7.76 17.66 15.96
N VAL A 46 8.61 18.36 15.23
CA VAL A 46 8.22 19.18 14.09
C VAL A 46 8.85 18.60 12.83
N LEU A 47 8.00 18.19 11.89
CA LEU A 47 8.41 17.90 10.53
C LEU A 47 8.63 19.23 9.79
N PRO A 48 9.83 19.48 9.21
CA PRO A 48 10.05 20.70 8.43
C PRO A 48 9.02 20.84 7.30
N SER A 49 8.29 21.95 7.28
CA SER A 49 7.12 22.14 6.40
C SER A 49 7.43 22.12 4.90
N HIS A 50 8.69 22.29 4.51
CA HIS A 50 9.14 22.19 3.13
C HIS A 50 9.39 20.74 2.67
N ILE A 51 9.40 19.75 3.57
CA ILE A 51 9.47 18.33 3.19
C ILE A 51 8.15 17.95 2.50
N THR A 52 8.27 17.32 1.33
CA THR A 52 7.14 16.90 0.51
C THR A 52 7.09 15.39 0.27
N SER A 53 8.12 14.66 0.70
CA SER A 53 8.21 13.21 0.53
C SER A 53 8.76 12.55 1.79
N LEU A 54 7.99 11.58 2.32
CA LEU A 54 8.37 10.67 3.40
C LEU A 54 8.83 9.31 2.86
N LYS A 55 9.15 9.25 1.57
CA LYS A 55 9.59 8.03 0.92
C LYS A 55 10.78 7.41 1.65
N PHE A 56 10.69 6.12 1.95
CA PHE A 56 11.69 5.35 2.72
C PHE A 56 11.95 5.79 4.16
N ALA A 57 11.23 6.77 4.72
CA ALA A 57 11.62 7.41 6.00
C ALA A 57 11.91 6.39 7.12
N PHE A 58 11.04 5.42 7.33
CA PHE A 58 11.16 4.39 8.38
C PHE A 58 11.30 2.98 7.80
N MET A 59 11.95 2.87 6.63
CA MET A 59 12.24 1.58 6.03
C MET A 59 13.05 0.71 7.01
N ASN A 60 12.59 -0.52 7.22
CA ASN A 60 13.10 -1.52 8.15
C ASN A 60 13.16 -1.08 9.61
N ASN A 61 12.38 -0.08 10.03
CA ASN A 61 12.34 0.35 11.43
C ASN A 61 11.94 -0.82 12.36
N LYS A 62 12.68 -0.98 13.46
CA LYS A 62 12.55 -2.14 14.35
C LYS A 62 11.60 -1.90 15.52
N ASN A 63 11.14 -0.67 15.71
CA ASN A 63 10.35 -0.26 16.87
C ASN A 63 8.85 -0.40 16.56
N GLN A 64 8.08 -0.69 17.61
CA GLN A 64 6.62 -0.70 17.51
C GLN A 64 6.07 0.72 17.39
N THR A 65 6.65 1.66 18.13
CA THR A 65 6.29 3.08 18.13
C THR A 65 7.53 3.94 17.99
N ILE A 66 7.34 5.14 17.48
CA ILE A 66 8.33 6.20 17.27
C ILE A 66 7.79 7.45 17.96
N GLU A 67 8.46 7.85 19.04
CA GLU A 67 8.08 9.03 19.83
C GLU A 67 8.11 10.29 18.97
N ASN A 68 7.07 11.12 19.13
CA ASN A 68 6.79 12.37 18.42
C ASN A 68 6.32 12.25 16.98
N LEU A 69 6.22 11.04 16.42
CA LEU A 69 5.73 10.84 15.06
C LEU A 69 4.28 11.31 14.87
N GLU A 70 3.46 11.17 15.92
CA GLU A 70 2.06 11.60 15.96
C GLU A 70 1.88 13.13 15.88
N LYS A 71 2.95 13.90 16.12
CA LYS A 71 2.95 15.37 16.15
C LYS A 71 3.25 16.00 14.78
N TRP A 72 3.65 15.20 13.80
CA TRP A 72 4.01 15.71 12.49
C TRP A 72 2.80 16.22 11.71
N ASP A 73 2.92 17.44 11.19
CA ASP A 73 1.99 17.95 10.17
C ASP A 73 2.37 17.38 8.80
N THR A 74 1.55 16.46 8.30
CA THR A 74 1.76 15.77 7.02
C THR A 74 1.02 16.43 5.85
N SER A 75 0.42 17.61 6.03
CA SER A 75 -0.40 18.29 5.02
C SER A 75 0.34 18.73 3.74
N ASN A 76 1.67 18.66 3.71
CA ASN A 76 2.50 18.93 2.53
C ASN A 76 3.08 17.67 1.87
N ILE A 77 2.80 16.48 2.42
CA ILE A 77 3.36 15.23 1.90
C ILE A 77 2.60 14.78 0.67
N THR A 78 3.36 14.44 -0.36
CA THR A 78 2.88 13.95 -1.67
C THR A 78 3.29 12.52 -1.97
N ASP A 79 4.31 12.01 -1.27
CA ASP A 79 4.88 10.68 -1.49
C ASP A 79 5.17 10.01 -0.15
N MET A 80 4.53 8.87 0.09
CA MET A 80 4.70 8.00 1.26
C MET A 80 5.22 6.60 0.85
N GLY A 81 5.74 6.47 -0.37
CA GLY A 81 6.19 5.19 -0.90
C GLY A 81 7.25 4.55 -0.01
N PHE A 82 7.11 3.24 0.25
CA PHE A 82 8.06 2.46 1.07
C PHE A 82 8.30 3.00 2.50
N MET A 83 7.48 3.92 3.01
CA MET A 83 7.77 4.63 4.26
C MET A 83 8.00 3.70 5.46
N PHE A 84 7.25 2.61 5.58
CA PHE A 84 7.39 1.58 6.62
C PHE A 84 7.72 0.21 6.03
N TYR A 85 8.35 0.18 4.85
CA TYR A 85 8.75 -1.07 4.20
C TYR A 85 9.66 -1.90 5.11
N GLY A 86 9.27 -3.13 5.44
CA GLY A 86 10.00 -4.04 6.30
C GLY A 86 9.98 -3.68 7.79
N ALA A 87 9.18 -2.69 8.21
CA ALA A 87 9.05 -2.30 9.61
C ALA A 87 8.15 -3.30 10.37
N SER A 88 8.64 -4.53 10.54
CA SER A 88 7.83 -5.69 10.95
C SER A 88 7.07 -5.52 12.26
N ASN A 89 7.62 -4.74 13.19
CA ASN A 89 7.05 -4.53 14.52
C ASN A 89 6.15 -3.28 14.61
N PHE A 90 6.19 -2.40 13.60
CA PHE A 90 5.51 -1.11 13.64
C PHE A 90 3.99 -1.28 13.75
N ASP A 91 3.38 -0.61 14.72
CA ASP A 91 1.95 -0.68 15.01
C ASP A 91 1.47 0.58 15.77
N GLN A 92 1.97 1.75 15.36
CA GLN A 92 1.61 3.05 15.95
C GLN A 92 0.48 3.71 15.17
N SER A 93 -0.50 4.27 15.87
CA SER A 93 -1.59 5.02 15.24
C SER A 93 -1.08 6.19 14.39
N LEU A 94 -1.64 6.32 13.19
CA LEU A 94 -1.38 7.40 12.22
C LEU A 94 -2.66 8.18 11.88
N ASN A 95 -3.69 8.09 12.72
CA ASN A 95 -5.01 8.67 12.46
C ASN A 95 -5.03 10.21 12.43
N THR A 96 -3.99 10.87 12.96
CA THR A 96 -3.83 12.34 12.94
C THR A 96 -3.25 12.86 11.63
N TRP A 97 -2.78 11.99 10.75
CA TRP A 97 -2.11 12.40 9.52
C TRP A 97 -3.07 12.89 8.45
N ASN A 98 -2.65 13.95 7.76
CA ASN A 98 -3.34 14.49 6.61
C ASN A 98 -2.71 13.92 5.33
N THR A 99 -3.43 13.04 4.64
CA THR A 99 -2.99 12.41 3.39
C THR A 99 -3.57 13.09 2.13
N SER A 100 -4.24 14.23 2.27
CA SER A 100 -5.04 14.84 1.17
C SER A 100 -4.25 15.24 -0.08
N LYS A 101 -2.91 15.33 0.00
CA LYS A 101 -2.03 15.60 -1.15
C LYS A 101 -1.20 14.40 -1.60
N VAL A 102 -1.35 13.25 -0.93
CA VAL A 102 -0.52 12.07 -1.21
C VAL A 102 -0.97 11.44 -2.52
N THR A 103 -0.03 11.27 -3.44
CA THR A 103 -0.26 10.65 -4.75
C THR A 103 0.37 9.25 -4.88
N ASP A 104 1.40 8.96 -4.08
CA ASP A 104 2.13 7.67 -4.11
C ASP A 104 2.13 7.04 -2.70
N MET A 105 1.49 5.87 -2.57
CA MET A 105 1.45 5.05 -1.34
C MET A 105 2.05 3.65 -1.55
N ARG A 106 2.77 3.43 -2.66
CA ARG A 106 3.25 2.09 -3.00
C ARG A 106 4.17 1.52 -1.93
N TYR A 107 4.00 0.24 -1.63
CA TYR A 107 4.79 -0.52 -0.68
C TYR A 107 4.91 0.09 0.73
N MET A 108 4.03 1.03 1.11
CA MET A 108 4.14 1.80 2.35
C MET A 108 4.25 0.91 3.59
N PHE A 109 3.43 -0.15 3.69
CA PHE A 109 3.42 -1.11 4.80
C PHE A 109 3.85 -2.52 4.37
N THR A 110 4.58 -2.65 3.27
CA THR A 110 5.09 -3.96 2.85
C THR A 110 5.93 -4.57 3.96
N GLY A 111 5.61 -5.79 4.41
CA GLY A 111 6.35 -6.47 5.46
C GLY A 111 6.19 -5.87 6.86
N ALA A 112 5.30 -4.90 7.06
CA ALA A 112 4.90 -4.42 8.38
C ALA A 112 3.96 -5.44 9.03
N HIS A 113 4.52 -6.59 9.43
CA HIS A 113 3.77 -7.78 9.83
C HIS A 113 2.73 -7.52 10.92
N ASN A 114 3.03 -6.64 11.87
CA ASN A 114 2.18 -6.35 13.02
C ASN A 114 1.21 -5.18 12.82
N PHE A 115 1.35 -4.39 11.76
CA PHE A 115 0.56 -3.16 11.60
C PHE A 115 -0.94 -3.47 11.43
N ASP A 116 -1.76 -2.95 12.34
CA ASP A 116 -3.23 -3.09 12.29
C ASP A 116 -3.94 -1.83 12.83
N GLN A 117 -3.37 -0.66 12.59
CA GLN A 117 -3.91 0.61 13.10
C GLN A 117 -4.94 1.23 12.15
N ASP A 118 -5.95 1.87 12.74
CA ASP A 118 -7.03 2.53 12.01
C ASP A 118 -6.48 3.67 11.12
N ILE A 119 -6.74 3.53 9.81
CA ILE A 119 -6.41 4.47 8.74
C ILE A 119 -7.65 4.78 7.88
N SER A 120 -8.85 4.51 8.40
CA SER A 120 -10.13 4.74 7.72
C SER A 120 -10.36 6.23 7.41
N SER A 121 -9.74 7.13 8.18
CA SER A 121 -9.85 8.59 8.03
C SER A 121 -8.98 9.18 6.91
N TRP A 122 -8.09 8.40 6.31
CA TRP A 122 -7.18 8.89 5.28
C TRP A 122 -7.93 9.31 4.01
N ASN A 123 -7.60 10.50 3.51
CA ASN A 123 -8.05 10.96 2.20
C ASN A 123 -7.14 10.36 1.12
N THR A 124 -7.72 9.52 0.26
CA THR A 124 -7.02 8.81 -0.82
C THR A 124 -7.40 9.30 -2.22
N LEU A 125 -8.17 10.40 -2.32
CA LEU A 125 -8.69 10.93 -3.59
C LEU A 125 -7.60 11.11 -4.65
N ASP A 126 -6.43 11.64 -4.27
CA ASP A 126 -5.35 11.97 -5.19
C ASP A 126 -4.34 10.83 -5.39
N VAL A 127 -4.53 9.68 -4.73
CA VAL A 127 -3.61 8.54 -4.82
C VAL A 127 -3.72 7.87 -6.19
N ILE A 128 -2.57 7.66 -6.83
CA ILE A 128 -2.44 7.06 -8.17
C ILE A 128 -1.90 5.63 -8.10
N ASP A 129 -0.99 5.36 -7.16
CA ASP A 129 -0.29 4.08 -7.00
C ASP A 129 -0.44 3.55 -5.57
N MET A 130 -1.09 2.39 -5.44
CA MET A 130 -1.26 1.64 -4.19
C MET A 130 -0.58 0.26 -4.26
N SER A 131 0.29 0.03 -5.25
CA SER A 131 0.92 -1.26 -5.48
C SER A 131 1.70 -1.73 -4.24
N GLY A 132 1.47 -2.97 -3.83
CA GLY A 132 2.13 -3.59 -2.68
C GLY A 132 1.91 -2.93 -1.32
N MET A 133 0.99 -1.97 -1.18
CA MET A 133 0.85 -1.17 0.04
C MET A 133 0.79 -2.02 1.32
N PHE A 134 0.08 -3.15 1.31
CA PHE A 134 -0.04 -4.10 2.42
C PHE A 134 0.54 -5.49 2.10
N PHE A 135 1.50 -5.58 1.16
CA PHE A 135 2.18 -6.84 0.85
C PHE A 135 2.79 -7.43 2.13
N ASP A 136 2.46 -8.67 2.47
CA ASP A 136 2.94 -9.38 3.67
C ASP A 136 2.61 -8.67 5.01
N ALA A 137 1.69 -7.70 5.04
CA ALA A 137 1.15 -7.09 6.26
C ALA A 137 0.14 -8.06 6.91
N LYS A 138 0.67 -9.10 7.57
CA LYS A 138 -0.11 -10.28 7.99
C LYS A 138 -1.25 -9.95 8.95
N SER A 139 -1.05 -9.01 9.88
CA SER A 139 -2.04 -8.65 10.89
C SER A 139 -3.12 -7.68 10.39
N PHE A 140 -2.82 -6.89 9.34
CA PHE A 140 -3.70 -5.82 8.90
C PHE A 140 -5.10 -6.30 8.52
N ASN A 141 -6.12 -5.74 9.18
CA ASN A 141 -7.54 -6.04 8.92
C ASN A 141 -8.46 -4.84 9.22
N GLN A 142 -7.97 -3.61 9.08
CA GLN A 142 -8.76 -2.40 9.33
C GLN A 142 -9.68 -2.03 8.17
N ASP A 143 -10.80 -1.40 8.49
CA ASP A 143 -11.80 -0.96 7.51
C ASP A 143 -11.26 0.19 6.65
N ILE A 144 -11.11 -0.08 5.35
CA ILE A 144 -10.69 0.86 4.31
C ILE A 144 -11.76 0.97 3.20
N SER A 145 -12.99 0.56 3.49
CA SER A 145 -14.11 0.58 2.53
C SER A 145 -14.46 2.00 2.07
N ASN A 146 -14.17 3.02 2.88
CA ASN A 146 -14.47 4.42 2.58
C ASN A 146 -13.39 5.14 1.76
N TRP A 147 -12.28 4.47 1.43
CA TRP A 147 -11.24 5.06 0.59
C TRP A 147 -11.74 5.36 -0.82
N ASN A 148 -11.31 6.49 -1.36
CA ASN A 148 -11.58 6.85 -2.73
C ASN A 148 -10.44 6.35 -3.63
N THR A 149 -10.72 5.34 -4.45
CA THR A 149 -9.75 4.75 -5.37
C THR A 149 -9.91 5.20 -6.82
N SER A 150 -10.70 6.24 -7.10
CA SER A 150 -11.08 6.60 -8.48
C SER A 150 -9.90 6.99 -9.36
N ASN A 151 -8.79 7.46 -8.78
CA ASN A 151 -7.57 7.84 -9.50
C ASN A 151 -6.50 6.74 -9.52
N VAL A 152 -6.71 5.64 -8.80
CA VAL A 152 -5.73 4.56 -8.68
C VAL A 152 -5.64 3.78 -10.00
N THR A 153 -4.41 3.60 -10.48
CA THR A 153 -4.13 2.89 -11.73
C THR A 153 -3.42 1.54 -11.53
N ASP A 154 -2.73 1.37 -10.40
CA ASP A 154 -2.01 0.14 -10.04
C ASP A 154 -2.37 -0.29 -8.62
N MET A 155 -2.90 -1.51 -8.50
CA MET A 155 -3.21 -2.21 -7.25
C MET A 155 -2.49 -3.56 -7.17
N SER A 156 -1.48 -3.79 -8.02
CA SER A 156 -0.72 -5.03 -8.02
C SER A 156 -0.12 -5.28 -6.64
N PHE A 157 -0.10 -6.55 -6.22
CA PHE A 157 0.47 -6.98 -4.95
C PHE A 157 -0.14 -6.38 -3.68
N MET A 158 -1.18 -5.53 -3.76
CA MET A 158 -1.63 -4.68 -2.64
C MET A 158 -1.89 -5.45 -1.34
N PHE A 159 -2.52 -6.62 -1.41
CA PHE A 159 -2.82 -7.50 -0.27
C PHE A 159 -2.14 -8.88 -0.39
N TYR A 160 -1.07 -9.00 -1.17
CA TYR A 160 -0.35 -10.26 -1.33
C TYR A 160 0.09 -10.79 0.05
N ASN A 161 -0.30 -12.01 0.40
CA ASN A 161 -0.01 -12.63 1.71
C ASN A 161 -0.46 -11.81 2.94
N ALA A 162 -1.42 -10.87 2.80
CA ALA A 162 -2.12 -10.23 3.90
C ALA A 162 -3.17 -11.21 4.47
N ARG A 163 -2.73 -12.07 5.38
CA ARG A 163 -3.48 -13.28 5.79
C ARG A 163 -4.74 -12.99 6.58
N ASN A 164 -4.78 -11.90 7.34
CA ASN A 164 -5.95 -11.54 8.14
C ASN A 164 -6.91 -10.60 7.42
N PHE A 165 -6.48 -9.94 6.33
CA PHE A 165 -7.29 -8.94 5.66
C PHE A 165 -8.54 -9.55 5.02
N ASN A 166 -9.71 -9.12 5.49
CA ASN A 166 -11.01 -9.58 5.00
C ASN A 166 -12.12 -8.51 5.14
N GLN A 167 -11.77 -7.22 4.99
CA GLN A 167 -12.72 -6.11 5.05
C GLN A 167 -13.36 -5.83 3.70
N SER A 168 -14.55 -5.21 3.70
CA SER A 168 -15.27 -4.92 2.46
C SER A 168 -14.53 -3.93 1.57
N LEU A 169 -14.52 -4.20 0.27
CA LEU A 169 -13.94 -3.34 -0.78
C LEU A 169 -14.98 -3.02 -1.87
N ASP A 170 -16.25 -3.28 -1.61
CA ASP A 170 -17.36 -3.09 -2.55
C ASP A 170 -17.48 -1.63 -3.01
N LYS A 171 -17.23 -0.65 -2.16
CA LYS A 171 -17.34 0.77 -2.54
C LYS A 171 -16.19 1.29 -3.41
N TRP A 172 -15.14 0.51 -3.62
CA TRP A 172 -13.97 0.98 -4.38
C TRP A 172 -14.30 1.18 -5.86
N ASN A 173 -13.84 2.29 -6.42
CA ASN A 173 -13.92 2.57 -7.84
C ASN A 173 -12.65 2.05 -8.53
N THR A 174 -12.76 0.96 -9.28
CA THR A 174 -11.64 0.35 -10.01
C THR A 174 -11.59 0.73 -11.49
N SER A 175 -12.41 1.68 -11.94
CA SER A 175 -12.57 1.99 -13.37
C SER A 175 -11.31 2.54 -14.08
N ASN A 176 -10.31 2.97 -13.31
CA ASN A 176 -9.01 3.42 -13.81
C ASN A 176 -7.88 2.40 -13.58
N VAL A 177 -8.14 1.30 -12.88
CA VAL A 177 -7.13 0.29 -12.57
C VAL A 177 -6.77 -0.47 -13.84
N THR A 178 -5.46 -0.56 -14.10
CA THR A 178 -4.89 -1.28 -15.24
C THR A 178 -4.13 -2.53 -14.82
N ASN A 179 -3.68 -2.59 -13.57
CA ASN A 179 -2.89 -3.70 -13.04
C ASN A 179 -3.44 -4.16 -11.68
N MET A 180 -3.80 -5.44 -11.60
CA MET A 180 -4.25 -6.12 -10.39
C MET A 180 -3.41 -7.39 -10.11
N SER A 181 -2.27 -7.57 -10.78
CA SER A 181 -1.49 -8.81 -10.65
C SER A 181 -1.17 -9.12 -9.18
N GLU A 182 -1.38 -10.37 -8.77
CA GLU A 182 -1.05 -10.86 -7.43
C GLU A 182 -1.72 -10.11 -6.25
N MET A 183 -2.73 -9.24 -6.49
CA MET A 183 -3.33 -8.38 -5.46
C MET A 183 -3.86 -9.16 -4.24
N PHE A 184 -4.51 -10.32 -4.45
CA PHE A 184 -5.09 -11.15 -3.38
C PHE A 184 -4.41 -12.51 -3.24
N ALA A 185 -3.28 -12.73 -3.91
CA ALA A 185 -2.58 -14.01 -3.83
C ALA A 185 -2.16 -14.30 -2.37
N LYS A 186 -2.49 -15.50 -1.89
CA LYS A 186 -2.24 -15.95 -0.51
C LYS A 186 -2.88 -15.08 0.59
N SER A 187 -3.81 -14.19 0.26
CA SER A 187 -4.52 -13.34 1.23
C SER A 187 -5.68 -14.09 1.90
N GLY A 188 -6.15 -13.62 3.06
CA GLY A 188 -7.34 -14.15 3.72
C GLY A 188 -8.68 -13.72 3.10
N PHE A 189 -8.63 -12.85 2.08
CA PHE A 189 -9.76 -12.10 1.56
C PHE A 189 -10.85 -12.99 0.94
N ASN A 190 -12.11 -12.71 1.30
CA ASN A 190 -13.29 -13.35 0.73
C ASN A 190 -14.54 -12.44 0.75
N GLN A 191 -14.38 -11.14 0.52
CA GLN A 191 -15.51 -10.20 0.45
C GLN A 191 -16.02 -9.99 -0.98
N HIS A 192 -17.27 -9.57 -1.10
CA HIS A 192 -17.91 -9.30 -2.39
C HIS A 192 -17.20 -8.17 -3.14
N ILE A 193 -16.84 -8.44 -4.39
CA ILE A 193 -16.19 -7.48 -5.33
C ILE A 193 -16.78 -7.60 -6.75
N SER A 194 -17.98 -8.16 -6.86
CA SER A 194 -18.66 -8.37 -8.15
C SER A 194 -18.95 -7.06 -8.88
N ASN A 195 -19.08 -5.94 -8.16
CA ASN A 195 -19.42 -4.64 -8.70
C ASN A 195 -18.21 -3.85 -9.24
N TRP A 196 -16.99 -4.37 -9.12
CA TRP A 196 -15.79 -3.72 -9.64
C TRP A 196 -15.84 -3.57 -11.17
N ASN A 197 -15.44 -2.39 -11.65
CA ASN A 197 -15.24 -2.15 -13.08
C ASN A 197 -13.83 -2.60 -13.47
N THR A 198 -13.74 -3.72 -14.18
CA THR A 198 -12.47 -4.32 -14.62
C THR A 198 -12.14 -4.06 -16.10
N SER A 199 -12.95 -3.26 -16.80
CA SER A 199 -12.85 -3.04 -18.25
C SER A 199 -11.52 -2.47 -18.73
N LYS A 200 -10.74 -1.79 -17.87
CA LYS A 200 -9.40 -1.27 -18.20
C LYS A 200 -8.25 -2.16 -17.76
N VAL A 201 -8.52 -3.22 -17.00
CA VAL A 201 -7.48 -4.09 -16.43
C VAL A 201 -6.79 -4.86 -17.56
N ARG A 202 -5.46 -4.78 -17.59
CA ARG A 202 -4.59 -5.48 -18.54
C ARG A 202 -3.93 -6.70 -17.92
N ASN A 203 -3.62 -6.67 -16.63
CA ASN A 203 -2.93 -7.76 -15.94
C ASN A 203 -3.71 -8.22 -14.69
N MET A 204 -4.11 -9.48 -14.71
CA MET A 204 -4.72 -10.24 -13.62
C MET A 204 -3.93 -11.52 -13.29
N SER A 205 -2.66 -11.59 -13.71
CA SER A 205 -1.80 -12.74 -13.40
C SER A 205 -1.82 -13.02 -11.90
N LYS A 206 -2.08 -14.29 -11.55
CA LYS A 206 -2.11 -14.78 -10.17
C LYS A 206 -2.98 -13.97 -9.20
N LEU A 207 -4.02 -13.26 -9.66
CA LEU A 207 -4.83 -12.38 -8.81
C LEU A 207 -5.29 -13.06 -7.51
N PHE A 208 -5.73 -14.32 -7.58
CA PHE A 208 -6.15 -15.16 -6.46
C PHE A 208 -5.25 -16.37 -6.23
N TYR A 209 -3.99 -16.34 -6.68
CA TYR A 209 -3.08 -17.47 -6.56
C TYR A 209 -2.92 -17.91 -5.10
N GLY A 210 -3.34 -19.14 -4.80
CA GLY A 210 -3.29 -19.69 -3.45
C GLY A 210 -4.08 -18.91 -2.41
N ALA A 211 -5.12 -18.15 -2.80
CA ALA A 211 -6.05 -17.50 -1.86
C ALA A 211 -6.97 -18.57 -1.24
N PRO A 212 -6.76 -18.99 0.03
CA PRO A 212 -7.37 -20.19 0.60
C PRO A 212 -8.88 -20.07 0.88
N ASN A 213 -9.44 -18.86 0.88
CA ASN A 213 -10.83 -18.62 1.26
C ASN A 213 -11.70 -18.10 0.11
N PHE A 214 -11.10 -17.55 -0.96
CA PHE A 214 -11.84 -16.81 -1.98
C PHE A 214 -12.79 -17.73 -2.77
N ASN A 215 -14.08 -17.39 -2.79
CA ASN A 215 -15.12 -18.15 -3.50
C ASN A 215 -16.28 -17.29 -4.05
N GLN A 216 -16.05 -16.00 -4.25
CA GLN A 216 -17.09 -15.05 -4.65
C GLN A 216 -17.48 -15.19 -6.12
N ASP A 217 -18.72 -14.76 -6.44
CA ASP A 217 -19.16 -14.61 -7.83
C ASP A 217 -18.60 -13.31 -8.42
N ILE A 218 -17.70 -13.45 -9.38
CA ILE A 218 -17.11 -12.38 -10.19
C ILE A 218 -17.25 -12.67 -11.68
N SER A 219 -18.24 -13.49 -12.04
CA SER A 219 -18.52 -13.92 -13.43
C SER A 219 -18.89 -12.77 -14.36
N ASN A 220 -19.36 -11.66 -13.78
CA ASN A 220 -19.80 -10.45 -14.47
C ASN A 220 -18.67 -9.46 -14.82
N TRP A 221 -17.44 -9.71 -14.38
CA TRP A 221 -16.30 -8.84 -14.68
C TRP A 221 -16.02 -8.74 -16.19
N ASP A 222 -15.77 -7.52 -16.67
CA ASP A 222 -15.32 -7.27 -18.04
C ASP A 222 -13.83 -7.54 -18.18
N VAL A 223 -13.50 -8.74 -18.63
CA VAL A 223 -12.12 -9.18 -18.89
C VAL A 223 -11.71 -9.04 -20.36
N SER A 224 -12.41 -8.23 -21.15
CA SER A 224 -12.16 -8.11 -22.59
C SER A 224 -10.80 -7.49 -22.95
N ASN A 225 -10.21 -6.70 -22.05
CA ASN A 225 -8.91 -6.04 -22.22
C ASN A 225 -7.74 -6.74 -21.51
N VAL A 226 -8.01 -7.82 -20.78
CA VAL A 226 -6.99 -8.57 -20.03
C VAL A 226 -6.06 -9.29 -21.01
N GLN A 227 -4.76 -9.03 -20.86
CA GLN A 227 -3.68 -9.58 -21.67
C GLN A 227 -2.94 -10.71 -20.93
N ASP A 228 -2.79 -10.58 -19.62
CA ASP A 228 -2.16 -11.61 -18.78
C ASP A 228 -3.10 -12.02 -17.64
N TYR A 229 -3.40 -13.30 -17.56
CA TYR A 229 -4.18 -13.95 -16.51
C TYR A 229 -3.54 -15.28 -16.09
N CYS A 230 -2.22 -15.44 -16.29
CA CYS A 230 -1.53 -16.67 -15.96
C CYS A 230 -1.73 -17.01 -14.48
N TYR A 231 -2.11 -18.27 -14.20
CA TYR A 231 -2.35 -18.77 -12.85
C TYR A 231 -3.37 -17.96 -12.02
N PHE A 232 -4.29 -17.24 -12.65
CA PHE A 232 -5.31 -16.37 -12.04
C PHE A 232 -5.88 -16.90 -10.72
N ASP A 233 -6.33 -18.16 -10.70
CA ASP A 233 -6.97 -18.85 -9.57
C ASP A 233 -6.27 -20.17 -9.21
N LYS A 234 -4.98 -20.33 -9.55
CA LYS A 234 -4.29 -21.58 -9.23
C LYS A 234 -4.18 -21.76 -7.71
N ASN A 235 -4.52 -22.96 -7.22
CA ASN A 235 -4.54 -23.32 -5.80
C ASN A 235 -5.62 -22.62 -4.94
N THR A 236 -6.75 -22.22 -5.53
CA THR A 236 -7.92 -21.73 -4.79
C THR A 236 -8.85 -22.87 -4.33
N PRO A 237 -9.85 -22.60 -3.45
CA PRO A 237 -10.81 -23.60 -2.99
C PRO A 237 -11.54 -24.33 -4.12
N LYS A 238 -11.73 -25.65 -3.95
CA LYS A 238 -12.51 -26.48 -4.88
C LYS A 238 -13.97 -26.05 -5.01
N GLN A 239 -14.51 -25.39 -3.99
CA GLN A 239 -15.87 -24.86 -3.96
C GLN A 239 -16.05 -23.58 -4.80
N TRP A 240 -14.97 -22.95 -5.28
CA TRP A 240 -15.09 -21.83 -6.20
C TRP A 240 -15.34 -22.34 -7.62
N ILE A 241 -16.62 -22.47 -7.93
CA ILE A 241 -17.10 -23.10 -9.16
C ILE A 241 -16.79 -22.26 -10.41
N PRO A 242 -16.60 -22.87 -11.59
CA PRO A 242 -16.30 -22.16 -12.83
C PRO A 242 -17.32 -21.09 -13.24
N GLU A 243 -18.59 -21.28 -12.89
CA GLU A 243 -19.70 -20.36 -13.21
C GLU A 243 -19.53 -19.00 -12.53
N ASN A 244 -18.86 -18.97 -11.38
CA ASN A 244 -18.59 -17.77 -10.58
C ASN A 244 -17.31 -17.04 -11.02
N LYS A 245 -16.65 -17.49 -12.09
CA LYS A 245 -15.36 -16.96 -12.57
C LYS A 245 -15.53 -16.18 -13.87
N PRO A 246 -14.69 -15.15 -14.12
CA PRO A 246 -14.72 -14.43 -15.38
C PRO A 246 -14.31 -15.32 -16.56
N LYS A 247 -14.88 -15.07 -17.73
CA LYS A 247 -14.61 -15.81 -18.96
C LYS A 247 -13.53 -15.11 -19.78
N PHE A 248 -12.26 -15.45 -19.53
CA PHE A 248 -11.14 -14.94 -20.32
C PHE A 248 -11.21 -15.41 -21.77
N LYS A 249 -10.95 -14.49 -22.72
CA LYS A 249 -10.76 -14.85 -24.12
C LYS A 249 -9.43 -15.60 -24.23
N LYS A 250 -9.43 -16.79 -24.83
CA LYS A 250 -8.18 -17.51 -25.15
C LYS A 250 -7.23 -16.54 -25.88
N SER A 251 -5.99 -16.46 -25.43
CA SER A 251 -4.95 -15.70 -26.12
C SER A 251 -4.97 -16.07 -27.60
N LYS A 252 -5.08 -15.05 -28.48
CA LYS A 252 -4.72 -15.24 -29.88
C LYS A 252 -3.21 -15.45 -29.87
N ASN A 253 -2.78 -16.70 -29.97
CA ASN A 253 -1.38 -17.05 -30.18
C ASN A 253 -0.85 -16.38 -31.44
#